data_AF-A0A6B1AG51-F1
#
_entry.id   AF-A0A6B1AG51-F1
#
_cell.length_a   1.000
_cell.length_b   1.000
_cell.length_c   1.000
_cell.angle_alpha   90.00
_cell.angle_beta   90.00
_cell.angle_gamma   90.00
#
_symmetry.space_group_name_H-M   'P 1'
#
loop_
_entity.id
_entity.type
_entity.pdbx_description
1 polymer ?
#
loop_
_entity_poly.entity_id
_entity_poly.type
_entity_poly.pdbx_seq_one_letter_code
_entity_poly.pdbx_strand_id
1 'polypeptide(L)'
;MDALAHRLTLFDSTGAVRASLSLGPATSARFPWPLWVDNGGRVHRWAVPFRVPDGTLPTSPSTFLVRHGSGEALAAADTFRIPHLDRRVETYSRTAGNLTEISPVPHSPAVTLDVAADGDVWLANQAVFDLHRVTYRGDTTKTIRLRRPPAPLVGHDRQQIAAATGVPPDRLPDHKLSLRSIHSGANGWIWVATETGAVREWDVFDEYGVYIGKIASPVLLDTKPPPVFGEETVIGVSRDALDLQYVVRLRIIR
;
A
#
# COMPACT_ATOMS: atom_id res chain seq x y z
N MET A 1 -12.22 -6.33 -25.70
CA MET A 1 -11.32 -5.41 -24.97
C MET A 1 -10.04 -6.19 -24.76
N ASP A 2 -8.98 -5.87 -25.50
CA ASP A 2 -7.69 -6.57 -25.35
C ASP A 2 -7.26 -6.45 -23.89
N ALA A 3 -6.99 -7.60 -23.26
CA ALA A 3 -6.33 -7.61 -21.98
C ALA A 3 -4.97 -6.95 -22.18
N LEU A 4 -4.82 -5.69 -21.76
CA LEU A 4 -3.54 -5.00 -21.81
C LEU A 4 -2.53 -5.92 -21.13
N ALA A 5 -1.56 -6.40 -21.91
CA ALA A 5 -0.50 -7.23 -21.40
C ALA A 5 0.36 -6.36 -20.49
N HIS A 6 0.05 -6.37 -19.19
CA HIS A 6 0.89 -5.73 -18.20
C HIS A 6 2.25 -6.42 -18.21
N ARG A 7 3.32 -5.65 -18.28
CA ARG A 7 4.68 -6.17 -18.37
C ARG A 7 5.58 -5.35 -17.48
N LEU A 8 6.41 -6.04 -16.72
CA LEU A 8 7.54 -5.44 -16.02
C LEU A 8 8.76 -5.59 -16.93
N THR A 9 9.46 -4.49 -17.22
CA THR A 9 10.68 -4.51 -18.00
C THR A 9 11.78 -3.83 -17.17
N LEU A 10 12.87 -4.55 -16.96
CA LEU A 10 14.06 -4.04 -16.29
C LEU A 10 15.02 -3.50 -17.34
N PHE A 11 15.47 -2.28 -17.13
CA PHE A 11 16.49 -1.63 -17.96
C PHE A 11 17.74 -1.42 -17.12
N ASP A 12 18.92 -1.45 -17.74
CA ASP A 12 20.13 -0.97 -17.10
C ASP A 12 20.30 0.55 -17.24
N SER A 13 21.39 1.08 -16.70
CA SER A 13 21.69 2.52 -16.74
C SER A 13 21.93 3.06 -18.15
N THR A 14 22.15 2.20 -19.16
CA THR A 14 22.27 2.60 -20.57
C THR A 14 20.93 2.57 -21.29
N GLY A 15 19.86 2.10 -20.63
CA GLY A 15 18.54 1.89 -21.23
C GLY A 15 18.41 0.56 -21.96
N ALA A 16 19.38 -0.35 -21.85
CA ALA A 16 19.26 -1.67 -22.45
C ALA A 16 18.33 -2.57 -21.62
N VAL A 17 17.44 -3.29 -22.29
CA VAL A 17 16.54 -4.25 -21.63
C VAL A 17 17.35 -5.43 -21.10
N ARG A 18 17.27 -5.66 -19.79
CA ARG A 18 17.93 -6.79 -19.10
C ARG A 18 17.01 -7.97 -18.89
N ALA A 19 15.74 -7.69 -18.60
CA ALA A 19 14.75 -8.73 -18.33
C ALA A 19 13.35 -8.19 -18.60
N SER A 20 12.43 -9.09 -18.91
CA SER A 20 11.02 -8.74 -19.03
C SER A 20 10.14 -9.85 -18.50
N LEU A 21 9.15 -9.49 -17.70
CA LEU A 21 8.17 -10.40 -17.11
C LEU A 21 6.77 -10.01 -17.56
N SER A 22 6.08 -10.92 -18.25
CA SER A 22 4.64 -10.77 -18.50
C SER A 22 3.90 -10.98 -17.18
N LEU A 23 3.12 -10.00 -16.76
CA LEU A 23 2.45 -9.98 -15.46
C LEU A 23 1.14 -10.78 -15.44
N GLY A 24 0.85 -11.52 -16.51
CA GLY A 24 -0.43 -12.19 -16.76
C GLY A 24 -1.55 -11.18 -17.02
N PRO A 25 -2.76 -11.64 -17.42
CA PRO A 25 -3.94 -10.78 -17.41
C PRO A 25 -4.13 -10.32 -15.97
N ALA A 26 -3.82 -9.04 -15.71
CA ALA A 26 -3.91 -8.48 -14.37
C ALA A 26 -5.32 -8.76 -13.85
N THR A 27 -5.35 -9.48 -12.74
CA THR A 27 -6.54 -9.77 -11.97
C THR A 27 -6.98 -8.47 -11.28
N SER A 28 -7.70 -7.66 -12.06
CA SER A 28 -8.74 -6.69 -11.67
C SER A 28 -8.45 -5.60 -10.64
N ALA A 29 -7.21 -5.34 -10.24
CA ALA A 29 -6.96 -4.21 -9.36
C ALA A 29 -6.22 -3.10 -10.10
N ARG A 30 -6.93 -1.98 -10.34
CA ARG A 30 -6.41 -0.68 -10.80
C ARG A 30 -5.46 -0.06 -9.76
N PHE A 31 -4.49 -0.82 -9.26
CA PHE A 31 -3.43 -0.27 -8.41
C PHE A 31 -2.38 0.32 -9.34
N PRO A 32 -2.24 1.66 -9.39
CA PRO A 32 -1.35 2.30 -10.35
C PRO A 32 0.13 1.98 -10.11
N TRP A 33 0.51 1.47 -8.92
CA TRP A 33 1.90 1.13 -8.62
C TRP A 33 2.02 0.01 -7.57
N PRO A 34 1.96 -1.28 -7.95
CA PRO A 34 2.03 -2.39 -7.01
C PRO A 34 3.47 -2.91 -6.80
N LEU A 35 4.48 -2.05 -6.99
CA LEU A 35 5.88 -2.48 -7.08
C LEU A 35 6.78 -1.76 -6.08
N TRP A 36 7.68 -2.53 -5.47
CA TRP A 36 8.81 -2.05 -4.67
C TRP A 36 10.11 -2.67 -5.17
N VAL A 37 11.22 -2.00 -4.90
CA VAL A 37 12.56 -2.52 -5.19
C VAL A 37 13.41 -2.40 -3.93
N ASP A 38 13.96 -3.52 -3.45
CA ASP A 38 14.87 -3.53 -2.29
C ASP A 38 16.31 -3.14 -2.72
N ASN A 39 17.20 -2.89 -1.75
CA ASN A 39 18.61 -2.58 -2.01
C ASN A 39 19.38 -3.75 -2.66
N GLY A 40 18.82 -4.96 -2.60
CA GLY A 40 19.33 -6.12 -3.34
C GLY A 40 18.92 -6.14 -4.80
N GLY A 41 18.15 -5.15 -5.28
CA GLY A 41 17.62 -5.10 -6.64
C GLY A 41 16.49 -6.10 -6.89
N ARG A 42 15.89 -6.67 -5.85
CA ARG A 42 14.73 -7.56 -5.98
C ARG A 42 13.48 -6.74 -6.16
N VAL A 43 12.61 -7.21 -7.04
CA VAL A 43 11.33 -6.55 -7.30
C VAL A 43 10.25 -7.26 -6.50
N HIS A 44 9.47 -6.50 -5.74
CA HIS A 44 8.36 -7.00 -4.95
C HIS A 44 7.07 -6.54 -5.60
N ARG A 45 6.12 -7.46 -5.82
CA ARG A 45 4.84 -7.15 -6.47
C ARG A 45 3.66 -7.61 -5.64
N TRP A 46 2.70 -6.73 -5.44
CA TRP A 46 1.39 -7.12 -4.92
C TRP A 46 0.62 -7.95 -5.96
N ALA A 47 0.14 -9.14 -5.58
CA ALA A 47 -0.63 -10.04 -6.43
C ALA A 47 -1.90 -10.51 -5.72
N VAL A 48 -3.01 -10.52 -6.47
CA VAL A 48 -4.31 -11.04 -6.00
C VAL A 48 -4.82 -12.03 -7.05
N PRO A 49 -4.77 -13.35 -6.83
CA PRO A 49 -5.29 -14.31 -7.78
C PRO A 49 -6.84 -14.23 -7.78
N PHE A 50 -7.41 -13.61 -8.81
CA PHE A 50 -8.87 -13.55 -9.01
C PHE A 50 -9.44 -14.72 -9.83
N ARG A 51 -8.61 -15.66 -10.31
CA ARG A 51 -9.10 -16.80 -11.10
C ARG A 51 -8.88 -18.12 -10.36
N VAL A 52 -9.98 -18.81 -10.08
CA VAL A 52 -9.98 -20.25 -9.88
C VAL A 52 -10.18 -20.91 -11.25
N PRO A 53 -9.51 -22.02 -11.58
CA PRO A 53 -9.60 -22.67 -12.90
C PRO A 53 -11.03 -23.02 -13.37
N ASP A 54 -11.97 -23.16 -12.45
CA ASP A 54 -13.38 -23.49 -12.70
C ASP A 54 -14.28 -22.25 -12.91
N GLY A 55 -13.71 -21.04 -12.90
CA GLY A 55 -14.45 -19.79 -13.05
C GLY A 55 -15.21 -19.36 -11.79
N THR A 56 -15.12 -20.11 -10.69
CA THR A 56 -15.63 -19.66 -9.39
C THR A 56 -14.71 -18.60 -8.81
N LEU A 57 -15.28 -17.68 -8.05
CA LEU A 57 -14.49 -16.69 -7.33
C LEU A 57 -14.11 -17.26 -5.97
N PRO A 58 -12.87 -17.08 -5.53
CA PRO A 58 -12.51 -17.45 -4.18
C PRO A 58 -13.38 -16.65 -3.22
N THR A 59 -13.97 -17.32 -2.22
CA THR A 59 -14.77 -16.67 -1.17
C THR A 59 -13.98 -15.64 -0.37
N SER A 60 -12.64 -15.71 -0.41
CA SER A 60 -11.74 -14.67 0.07
C SER A 60 -10.45 -14.68 -0.78
N PRO A 61 -10.25 -13.73 -1.71
CA PRO A 61 -9.02 -13.69 -2.48
C PRO A 61 -7.83 -13.46 -1.53
N SER A 62 -6.92 -14.44 -1.45
CA SER A 62 -5.70 -14.28 -0.67
C SER A 62 -4.79 -13.29 -1.36
N THR A 63 -4.24 -12.36 -0.61
CA THR A 63 -3.34 -11.34 -1.15
C THR A 63 -1.89 -11.76 -0.91
N PHE A 64 -1.04 -11.67 -1.94
CA PHE A 64 0.35 -12.08 -1.88
C PHE A 64 1.30 -10.95 -2.27
N LEU A 65 2.48 -10.95 -1.68
CA LEU A 65 3.62 -10.18 -2.14
C LEU A 65 4.62 -11.15 -2.78
N VAL A 66 4.84 -11.02 -4.09
CA VAL A 66 5.75 -11.86 -4.86
C VAL A 66 7.10 -11.16 -4.94
N ARG A 67 8.16 -11.84 -4.51
CA ARG A 67 9.54 -11.38 -4.65
C ARG A 67 10.15 -12.00 -5.91
N HIS A 68 10.69 -11.17 -6.78
CA HIS A 68 11.44 -11.60 -7.95
C HIS A 68 12.94 -11.49 -7.69
N GLY A 69 13.72 -12.43 -8.20
CA GLY A 69 15.18 -12.41 -8.06
C GLY A 69 15.82 -11.18 -8.73
N SER A 70 17.05 -10.86 -8.33
CA SER A 70 17.91 -9.87 -8.98
C SER A 70 18.68 -10.54 -10.12
N GLY A 71 18.52 -10.11 -11.38
CA GLY A 71 19.28 -10.66 -12.51
C GLY A 71 18.51 -10.67 -13.83
N GLU A 72 19.00 -11.48 -14.79
CA GLU A 72 18.48 -11.55 -16.16
C GLU A 72 17.11 -12.24 -16.28
N ALA A 73 16.74 -13.07 -15.29
CA ALA A 73 15.44 -13.71 -15.23
C ALA A 73 14.67 -13.17 -14.03
N LEU A 74 13.68 -12.30 -14.26
CA LEU A 74 12.70 -11.82 -13.25
C LEU A 74 11.75 -12.96 -12.78
N ALA A 75 12.30 -14.11 -12.41
CA ALA A 75 11.55 -15.24 -11.91
C ALA A 75 11.08 -14.98 -10.47
N ALA A 76 9.88 -15.48 -10.13
CA ALA A 76 9.39 -15.44 -8.76
C ALA A 76 10.30 -16.32 -7.88
N ALA A 77 10.92 -15.70 -6.88
CA ALA A 77 11.78 -16.35 -5.90
C ALA A 77 10.98 -16.79 -4.67
N ASP A 78 10.08 -15.92 -4.17
CA ASP A 78 9.29 -16.18 -2.97
C ASP A 78 7.91 -15.53 -3.05
N THR A 79 6.98 -16.04 -2.23
CA THR A 79 5.67 -15.44 -2.02
C THR A 79 5.42 -15.26 -0.53
N PHE A 80 4.99 -14.07 -0.14
CA PHE A 80 4.57 -13.76 1.22
C PHE A 80 3.06 -13.57 1.25
N ARG A 81 2.35 -14.29 2.12
CA ARG A 81 0.90 -14.14 2.28
C ARG A 81 0.61 -12.95 3.20
N ILE A 82 -0.12 -11.96 2.69
CA ILE A 82 -0.51 -10.81 3.46
C ILE A 82 -1.65 -11.22 4.41
N PRO A 83 -1.53 -10.99 5.72
CA PRO A 83 -2.58 -11.36 6.66
C PRO A 83 -3.84 -10.56 6.38
N HIS A 84 -4.99 -11.22 6.51
CA HIS A 84 -6.28 -10.58 6.45
C HIS A 84 -6.71 -10.22 7.87
N LEU A 85 -7.28 -9.03 8.06
CA LEU A 85 -7.95 -8.69 9.31
C LEU A 85 -9.36 -9.25 9.28
N ASP A 86 -9.75 -9.89 10.39
CA ASP A 86 -11.15 -10.22 10.62
C ASP A 86 -11.98 -8.93 10.59
N ARG A 87 -13.20 -9.01 10.06
CA ARG A 87 -14.19 -7.90 9.99
C ARG A 87 -13.91 -6.83 8.92
N ARG A 88 -13.16 -7.14 7.88
CA ARG A 88 -13.14 -6.30 6.68
C ARG A 88 -14.54 -6.29 6.04
N VAL A 89 -15.11 -5.10 5.84
CA VAL A 89 -16.38 -4.89 5.15
C VAL A 89 -16.08 -4.52 3.69
N GLU A 90 -16.73 -5.22 2.77
CA GLU A 90 -16.56 -5.04 1.34
C GLU A 90 -17.93 -4.92 0.66
N THR A 91 -17.99 -4.16 -0.42
CA THR A 91 -19.11 -4.18 -1.36
C THR A 91 -18.77 -5.03 -2.56
N TYR A 92 -19.80 -5.65 -3.13
CA TYR A 92 -19.69 -6.55 -4.27
C TYR A 92 -20.61 -6.05 -5.38
N SER A 93 -20.05 -5.72 -6.54
CA SER A 93 -20.82 -5.38 -7.74
C SER A 93 -20.93 -6.59 -8.65
N ARG A 94 -22.13 -6.84 -9.19
CA ARG A 94 -22.37 -7.95 -10.14
C ARG A 94 -23.00 -7.43 -11.43
N THR A 95 -22.51 -7.94 -12.57
CA THR A 95 -23.05 -7.67 -13.90
C THR A 95 -23.36 -9.00 -14.58
N ALA A 96 -24.62 -9.19 -15.00
CA ALA A 96 -25.11 -10.46 -15.59
C ALA A 96 -24.77 -11.71 -14.73
N GLY A 97 -24.89 -11.59 -13.39
CA GLY A 97 -24.61 -12.66 -12.43
C GLY A 97 -23.13 -12.79 -12.03
N ASN A 98 -22.20 -12.24 -12.82
CA ASN A 98 -20.77 -12.30 -12.55
C ASN A 98 -20.32 -11.19 -11.62
N LEU A 99 -19.48 -11.51 -10.63
CA LEU A 99 -18.83 -10.48 -9.81
C LEU A 99 -17.87 -9.67 -10.69
N THR A 100 -18.06 -8.36 -10.71
CA THR A 100 -17.25 -7.44 -11.50
C THR A 100 -16.32 -6.59 -10.65
N GLU A 101 -16.67 -6.37 -9.38
CA GLU A 101 -15.89 -5.52 -8.48
C GLU A 101 -16.03 -5.97 -7.03
N ILE A 102 -14.90 -5.95 -6.32
CA ILE A 102 -14.83 -6.01 -4.86
C ILE A 102 -14.20 -4.69 -4.41
N SER A 103 -14.93 -3.89 -3.66
CA SER A 103 -14.44 -2.60 -3.17
C SER A 103 -14.52 -2.56 -1.64
N PRO A 104 -13.40 -2.25 -0.94
CA PRO A 104 -13.44 -2.11 0.50
C PRO A 104 -14.31 -0.92 0.89
N VAL A 105 -15.13 -1.09 1.92
CA VAL A 105 -15.89 0.02 2.51
C VAL A 105 -14.91 1.00 3.16
N PRO A 106 -15.07 2.32 2.99
CA PRO A 106 -14.25 3.32 3.67
C PRO A 106 -14.21 3.09 5.18
N HIS A 107 -13.01 3.23 5.76
CA HIS A 107 -12.71 2.94 7.16
C HIS A 107 -12.86 1.48 7.60
N SER A 108 -13.16 0.55 6.69
CA SER A 108 -13.04 -0.87 7.01
C SER A 108 -11.61 -1.20 7.45
N PRO A 109 -11.42 -2.00 8.51
CA PRO A 109 -10.10 -2.52 8.87
C PRO A 109 -9.42 -3.17 7.67
N ALA A 110 -8.15 -2.84 7.47
CA ALA A 110 -7.30 -3.46 6.47
C ALA A 110 -5.83 -3.42 6.92
N VAL A 111 -5.01 -4.25 6.28
CA VAL A 111 -3.56 -4.17 6.37
C VAL A 111 -3.06 -3.34 5.20
N THR A 112 -2.24 -2.34 5.48
CA THR A 112 -1.37 -1.73 4.47
C THR A 112 0.06 -2.22 4.71
N LEU A 113 0.89 -2.17 3.67
CA LEU A 113 2.25 -2.67 3.75
C LEU A 113 3.21 -1.77 2.99
N ASP A 114 4.48 -1.96 3.31
CA ASP A 114 5.60 -1.43 2.56
C ASP A 114 6.76 -2.44 2.60
N VAL A 115 7.71 -2.30 1.67
CA VAL A 115 8.91 -3.15 1.64
C VAL A 115 10.11 -2.33 2.06
N ALA A 116 10.75 -2.77 3.14
CA ALA A 116 11.98 -2.16 3.65
C ALA A 116 13.13 -2.32 2.66
N ALA A 117 14.15 -1.47 2.80
CA ALA A 117 15.31 -1.47 1.94
C ALA A 117 16.10 -2.80 1.96
N ASP A 118 16.00 -3.62 3.00
CA ASP A 118 16.60 -4.96 3.06
C ASP A 118 15.69 -6.10 2.58
N GLY A 119 14.48 -5.77 2.12
CA GLY A 119 13.51 -6.71 1.58
C GLY A 119 12.57 -7.32 2.62
N ASP A 120 12.67 -6.95 3.90
CA ASP A 120 11.64 -7.25 4.91
C ASP A 120 10.34 -6.50 4.61
N VAL A 121 9.22 -7.03 5.09
CA VAL A 121 7.90 -6.44 4.85
C VAL A 121 7.44 -5.73 6.12
N TRP A 122 7.08 -4.47 6.01
CA TRP A 122 6.31 -3.79 7.04
C TRP A 122 4.82 -4.03 6.80
N LEU A 123 4.12 -4.46 7.84
CA LEU A 123 2.67 -4.61 7.88
C LEU A 123 2.11 -3.63 8.89
N ALA A 124 1.08 -2.90 8.51
CA ALA A 124 0.43 -1.94 9.37
C ALA A 124 -1.06 -2.21 9.43
N ASN A 125 -1.57 -2.41 10.65
CA ASN A 125 -2.98 -2.46 10.89
C ASN A 125 -3.55 -1.04 10.73
N GLN A 126 -4.54 -0.84 9.85
CA GLN A 126 -5.12 0.49 9.68
C GLN A 126 -6.13 0.84 10.77
N ALA A 127 -6.73 -0.15 11.45
CA ALA A 127 -7.73 0.10 12.49
C ALA A 127 -7.10 0.55 13.82
N VAL A 128 -5.92 0.01 14.16
CA VAL A 128 -5.15 0.35 15.35
C VAL A 128 -3.71 0.66 14.95
N PHE A 129 -3.04 1.59 15.63
CA PHE A 129 -1.68 1.98 15.27
C PHE A 129 -0.65 0.93 15.75
N ASP A 130 -0.63 -0.20 15.05
CA ASP A 130 0.29 -1.32 15.25
C ASP A 130 0.99 -1.64 13.92
N LEU A 131 2.32 -1.57 13.95
CA LEU A 131 3.20 -1.89 12.82
C LEU A 131 4.05 -3.11 13.18
N HIS A 132 4.17 -4.05 12.26
CA HIS A 132 5.01 -5.23 12.40
C HIS A 132 5.97 -5.30 11.22
N ARG A 133 7.26 -5.45 11.51
CA ARG A 133 8.24 -5.85 10.51
C ARG A 133 8.33 -7.36 10.50
N VAL A 134 8.17 -7.96 9.34
CA VAL A 134 8.19 -9.42 9.16
C VAL A 134 9.14 -9.81 8.04
N THR A 135 9.82 -10.94 8.23
CA THR A 135 10.60 -11.56 7.15
C THR A 135 9.65 -12.19 6.13
N TYR A 136 10.17 -12.53 4.95
CA TYR A 136 9.44 -13.30 3.95
C TYR A 136 8.98 -14.70 4.44
N ARG A 137 9.59 -15.22 5.51
CA ARG A 137 9.18 -16.47 6.16
C ARG A 137 8.04 -16.29 7.16
N GLY A 138 7.68 -15.04 7.47
CA GLY A 138 6.62 -14.70 8.42
C GLY A 138 7.11 -14.41 9.85
N ASP A 139 8.42 -14.45 10.10
CA ASP A 139 8.97 -14.15 11.43
C ASP A 139 8.86 -12.66 11.71
N THR A 140 8.28 -12.29 12.86
CA THR A 140 8.20 -10.88 13.28
C THR A 140 9.53 -10.45 13.91
N THR A 141 10.20 -9.47 13.29
CA THR A 141 11.51 -8.96 13.74
C THR A 141 11.41 -7.65 14.50
N LYS A 142 10.32 -6.89 14.30
CA LYS A 142 10.08 -5.63 15.02
C LYS A 142 8.59 -5.37 15.17
N THR A 143 8.20 -4.71 16.25
CA THR A 143 6.83 -4.21 16.46
C THR A 143 6.89 -2.78 16.97
N ILE A 144 6.12 -1.89 16.35
CA ILE A 144 5.93 -0.50 16.78
C ILE A 144 4.45 -0.34 17.12
N ARG A 145 4.17 0.20 18.31
CA ARG A 145 2.80 0.51 18.74
C ARG A 145 2.73 1.95 19.21
N LEU A 146 1.78 2.70 18.68
CA LEU A 146 1.48 4.04 19.18
C LEU A 146 0.10 4.00 19.85
N ARG A 147 0.07 4.27 21.16
CA ARG A 147 -1.20 4.30 21.91
C ARG A 147 -1.99 5.55 21.56
N ARG A 148 -2.74 5.46 20.46
CA ARG A 148 -3.66 6.49 19.98
C ARG A 148 -5.01 5.81 19.73
N PRO A 149 -6.06 6.09 20.52
CA PRO A 149 -7.37 5.52 20.25
C PRO A 149 -7.87 6.02 18.88
N PRO A 150 -8.47 5.14 18.05
CA PRO A 150 -9.01 5.58 16.78
C PRO A 150 -10.17 6.54 17.00
N ALA A 151 -10.27 7.58 16.17
CA ALA A 151 -11.36 8.53 16.26
C ALA A 151 -12.70 7.87 15.90
N PRO A 152 -13.82 8.18 16.58
CA PRO A 152 -15.11 7.61 16.26
C PRO A 152 -15.61 8.05 14.87
N LEU A 153 -16.33 7.16 14.17
CA LEU A 153 -16.99 7.44 12.89
C LEU A 153 -18.49 7.71 13.13
N VAL A 154 -18.83 8.99 13.29
CA VAL A 154 -20.17 9.44 13.74
C VAL A 154 -20.76 10.51 12.83
N GLY A 155 -22.07 10.77 13.00
CA GLY A 155 -22.75 11.94 12.43
C GLY A 155 -22.64 12.03 10.90
N HIS A 156 -22.27 13.22 10.43
CA HIS A 156 -22.20 13.57 9.01
C HIS A 156 -21.26 12.66 8.21
N ASP A 157 -20.06 12.36 8.73
CA ASP A 157 -19.07 11.50 8.04
C ASP A 157 -19.65 10.12 7.74
N ARG A 158 -20.34 9.54 8.73
CA ARG A 158 -20.98 8.23 8.60
C ARG A 158 -22.09 8.23 7.56
N GLN A 159 -22.92 9.28 7.54
CA GLN A 159 -23.98 9.44 6.55
C GLN A 159 -23.43 9.64 5.14
N GLN A 160 -22.36 10.44 4.99
CA GLN A 160 -21.71 10.68 3.70
C GLN A 160 -21.13 9.38 3.11
N ILE A 161 -20.49 8.54 3.94
CA ILE A 161 -19.97 7.23 3.49
C ILE A 161 -21.12 6.30 3.10
N ALA A 162 -22.18 6.25 3.91
CA ALA A 162 -23.34 5.42 3.62
C ALA A 162 -23.98 5.81 2.27
N ALA A 163 -24.15 7.12 2.03
CA ALA A 163 -24.67 7.63 0.77
C ALA A 163 -23.74 7.33 -0.42
N ALA A 164 -22.43 7.50 -0.26
CA ALA A 164 -21.45 7.28 -1.33
C ALA A 164 -21.27 5.80 -1.70
N THR A 165 -21.50 4.87 -0.76
CA THR A 165 -21.23 3.44 -0.95
C THR A 165 -22.49 2.58 -1.04
N GLY A 166 -23.65 3.12 -0.67
CA GLY A 166 -24.90 2.36 -0.53
C GLY A 166 -24.94 1.43 0.69
N VAL A 167 -23.90 1.44 1.54
CA VAL A 167 -23.84 0.60 2.74
C VAL A 167 -24.66 1.25 3.86
N PRO A 168 -25.58 0.53 4.50
CA PRO A 168 -26.36 1.05 5.62
C PRO A 168 -25.46 1.61 6.74
N PRO A 169 -25.81 2.75 7.37
CA PRO A 169 -24.97 3.35 8.40
C PRO A 169 -24.64 2.41 9.56
N ASP A 170 -25.54 1.52 9.99
CA ASP A 170 -25.32 0.54 11.06
C ASP A 170 -24.35 -0.60 10.68
N ARG A 171 -24.03 -0.74 9.39
CA ARG A 171 -23.04 -1.70 8.87
C ARG A 171 -21.65 -1.10 8.67
N LEU A 172 -21.50 0.21 8.82
CA LEU A 172 -20.20 0.87 8.75
C LEU A 172 -19.38 0.61 10.03
N PRO A 173 -18.03 0.65 9.94
CA PRO A 173 -17.18 0.59 11.12
C PRO A 173 -17.48 1.70 12.14
N ASP A 174 -17.28 1.44 13.43
CA ASP A 174 -17.55 2.43 14.48
C ASP A 174 -16.48 3.52 14.59
N HIS A 175 -15.31 3.29 13.99
CA HIS A 175 -14.15 4.16 14.11
C HIS A 175 -13.50 4.43 12.75
N LYS A 176 -12.85 5.58 12.65
CA LYS A 176 -11.93 5.93 11.57
C LYS A 176 -10.67 5.07 11.66
N LEU A 177 -9.92 5.00 10.56
CA LEU A 177 -8.62 4.34 10.55
C LEU A 177 -7.61 5.19 11.32
N SER A 178 -6.73 4.54 12.07
CA SER A 178 -5.63 5.16 12.81
C SER A 178 -4.49 5.58 11.88
N LEU A 179 -4.32 4.87 10.75
CA LEU A 179 -3.32 5.17 9.73
C LEU A 179 -3.82 4.78 8.33
N ARG A 180 -3.17 5.30 7.28
CA ARG A 180 -3.54 5.07 5.88
C ARG A 180 -2.44 4.44 5.06
N SER A 181 -1.20 4.87 5.23
CA SER A 181 -0.06 4.28 4.53
C SER A 181 1.18 4.34 5.39
N ILE A 182 2.11 3.44 5.10
CA ILE A 182 3.42 3.38 5.72
C ILE A 182 4.46 3.42 4.61
N HIS A 183 5.60 4.04 4.89
CA HIS A 183 6.71 4.17 3.95
C HIS A 183 7.99 4.04 4.75
N SER A 184 8.86 3.14 4.32
CA SER A 184 10.16 2.91 4.91
C SER A 184 11.20 3.70 4.15
N GLY A 185 12.04 4.41 4.91
CA GLY A 185 13.15 5.16 4.38
C GLY A 185 14.35 4.26 4.11
N ALA A 186 15.25 4.70 3.22
CA ALA A 186 16.51 4.01 2.94
C ALA A 186 17.40 3.83 4.20
N ASN A 187 17.28 4.75 5.17
CA ASN A 187 17.96 4.70 6.47
C ASN A 187 17.23 3.86 7.53
N GLY A 188 16.14 3.18 7.18
CA GLY A 188 15.33 2.39 8.11
C GLY A 188 14.30 3.18 8.91
N TRP A 189 14.19 4.50 8.74
CA TRP A 189 13.13 5.30 9.36
C TRP A 189 11.76 4.95 8.79
N ILE A 190 10.71 5.09 9.59
CA ILE A 190 9.35 4.76 9.19
C ILE A 190 8.48 6.01 9.20
N TRP A 191 7.81 6.26 8.08
CA TRP A 191 6.93 7.40 7.85
C TRP A 191 5.50 6.91 7.69
N VAL A 192 4.60 7.38 8.55
CA VAL A 192 3.20 6.94 8.56
C VAL A 192 2.28 8.12 8.26
N ALA A 193 1.50 8.00 7.19
CA ALA A 193 0.42 8.93 6.91
C ALA A 193 -0.87 8.47 7.62
N THR A 194 -1.58 9.41 8.22
CA THR A 194 -2.87 9.14 8.89
C THR A 194 -4.09 9.55 8.07
N GLU A 195 -3.87 10.33 7.00
CA GLU A 195 -4.91 10.88 6.13
C GLU A 195 -4.90 10.24 4.74
N THR A 196 -6.02 10.35 4.03
CA THR A 196 -6.16 9.89 2.63
C THR A 196 -5.84 10.98 1.64
N GLY A 197 -5.30 10.61 0.47
CA GLY A 197 -5.03 11.56 -0.59
C GLY A 197 -3.64 12.16 -0.45
N ALA A 198 -3.52 13.45 -0.76
CA ALA A 198 -2.29 14.19 -0.56
C ALA A 198 -2.10 14.52 0.92
N VAL A 199 -0.91 14.26 1.45
CA VAL A 199 -0.64 14.32 2.89
C VAL A 199 0.39 15.41 3.17
N ARG A 200 0.14 16.19 4.23
CA ARG A 200 1.09 17.18 4.74
C ARG A 200 1.87 16.66 5.94
N GLU A 201 1.24 15.89 6.82
CA GLU A 201 1.83 15.48 8.10
C GLU A 201 2.07 13.98 8.17
N TRP A 202 3.22 13.62 8.74
CA TRP A 202 3.69 12.24 8.86
C TRP A 202 4.06 11.96 10.30
N ASP A 203 3.58 10.86 10.87
CA ASP A 203 4.12 10.31 12.11
C ASP A 203 5.44 9.59 11.77
N VAL A 204 6.54 9.98 12.42
CA VAL A 204 7.89 9.51 12.08
C VAL A 204 8.51 8.71 13.22
N PHE A 205 9.11 7.58 12.86
CA PHE A 205 9.86 6.71 13.75
C PHE A 205 11.27 6.53 13.21
N ASP A 206 12.25 6.47 14.11
CA ASP A 206 13.62 6.16 13.74
C ASP A 206 13.81 4.68 13.36
N GLU A 207 15.03 4.31 13.02
CA GLU A 207 15.41 2.94 12.67
C GLU A 207 15.21 1.94 13.80
N TYR A 208 15.06 2.37 15.05
CA TYR A 208 14.79 1.52 16.21
C TYR A 208 13.29 1.41 16.52
N GLY A 209 12.46 2.23 15.87
CA GLY A 209 11.03 2.30 16.10
C GLY A 209 10.63 3.28 17.21
N VAL A 210 11.53 4.16 17.62
CA VAL A 210 11.24 5.25 18.57
C VAL A 210 10.48 6.34 17.84
N TYR A 211 9.36 6.77 18.42
CA TYR A 211 8.57 7.87 17.86
C TYR A 211 9.30 9.20 18.02
N ILE A 212 9.63 9.84 16.90
CA ILE A 212 10.32 11.13 16.86
C ILE A 212 9.33 12.28 16.94
N GLY A 213 8.15 12.12 16.33
CA GLY A 213 7.10 13.13 16.32
C GLY A 213 6.34 13.20 15.01
N LYS A 214 5.61 14.31 14.83
CA LYS A 214 4.98 14.66 13.56
C LYS A 214 5.88 15.58 12.76
N ILE A 215 6.11 15.24 11.49
CA ILE A 215 6.84 16.09 10.56
C ILE A 215 5.87 16.59 9.48
N ALA A 216 5.84 17.91 9.29
CA ALA A 216 5.04 18.54 8.26
C ALA A 216 5.90 18.83 7.03
N SER A 217 5.41 18.42 5.86
CA SER A 217 5.96 18.81 4.56
C SER A 217 5.52 20.25 4.21
N PRO A 218 6.38 21.07 3.61
CA PRO A 218 6.00 22.41 3.13
C PRO A 218 4.97 22.38 1.99
N VAL A 219 4.83 21.23 1.32
CA VAL A 219 3.87 21.00 0.23
C VAL A 219 3.05 19.73 0.50
N LEU A 220 1.87 19.63 -0.12
CA LEU A 220 1.10 18.38 -0.10
C LEU A 220 1.79 17.34 -0.98
N LEU A 221 2.00 16.13 -0.46
CA LEU A 221 2.57 15.03 -1.22
C LEU A 221 1.50 14.01 -1.57
N ASP A 222 1.31 13.73 -2.87
CA ASP A 222 0.50 12.63 -3.34
C ASP A 222 1.05 11.30 -2.79
N THR A 223 0.16 10.41 -2.38
CA THR A 223 0.51 9.04 -1.94
C THR A 223 0.46 8.02 -3.07
N LYS A 224 0.17 8.48 -4.30
CA LYS A 224 0.08 7.67 -5.53
C LYS A 224 0.63 8.49 -6.71
N PRO A 225 1.88 8.24 -7.16
CA PRO A 225 2.82 7.24 -6.63
C PRO A 225 3.25 7.55 -5.19
N PRO A 226 3.63 6.54 -4.39
CA PRO A 226 4.11 6.77 -3.02
C PRO A 226 5.40 7.60 -3.03
N PRO A 227 5.60 8.53 -2.06
CA PRO A 227 6.87 9.24 -1.92
C PRO A 227 8.01 8.28 -1.58
N VAL A 228 9.21 8.59 -2.07
CA VAL A 228 10.44 7.87 -1.76
C VAL A 228 11.18 8.64 -0.67
N PHE A 229 11.34 8.00 0.49
CA PHE A 229 12.05 8.55 1.64
C PHE A 229 13.51 8.07 1.61
N GLY A 230 14.43 8.97 1.27
CA GLY A 230 15.87 8.75 1.40
C GLY A 230 16.38 9.10 2.80
N GLU A 231 17.70 9.08 2.97
CA GLU A 231 18.33 9.38 4.27
C GLU A 231 18.15 10.85 4.69
N GLU A 232 18.29 11.77 3.72
CA GLU A 232 18.22 13.23 3.94
C GLU A 232 17.17 13.92 3.07
N THR A 233 16.51 13.18 2.18
CA THR A 233 15.60 13.77 1.21
C THR A 233 14.35 12.95 1.02
N VAL A 234 13.23 13.63 0.74
CA VAL A 234 11.98 13.02 0.32
C VAL A 234 11.74 13.40 -1.13
N ILE A 235 11.54 12.42 -2.01
CA ILE A 235 11.11 12.64 -3.39
C ILE A 235 9.63 12.26 -3.47
N GLY A 236 8.79 13.14 -3.98
CA GLY A 236 7.37 12.87 -4.10
C GLY A 236 6.74 13.61 -5.26
N VAL A 237 5.45 13.38 -5.47
CA VAL A 237 4.63 14.11 -6.43
C VAL A 237 3.77 15.10 -5.66
N SER A 238 3.66 16.33 -6.16
CA SER A 238 2.79 17.37 -5.62
C SER A 238 1.93 17.96 -6.74
N ARG A 239 0.98 18.82 -6.36
CA ARG A 239 0.07 19.53 -7.28
C ARG A 239 0.04 21.01 -6.97
N ASP A 240 -0.09 21.83 -8.01
CA ASP A 240 -0.21 23.28 -7.88
C ASP A 240 -1.69 23.72 -7.83
N ALA A 241 -1.93 25.03 -7.88
CA ALA A 241 -3.28 25.58 -7.86
C ALA A 241 -4.11 25.26 -9.12
N LEU A 242 -3.49 24.75 -10.19
CA LEU A 242 -4.12 24.34 -11.43
C LEU A 242 -4.26 22.81 -11.53
N ASP A 243 -4.01 22.09 -10.44
CA ASP A 243 -4.02 20.62 -10.37
C ASP A 243 -2.95 19.95 -11.25
N LEU A 244 -1.90 20.68 -11.65
CA LEU A 244 -0.80 20.13 -12.44
C LEU A 244 0.16 19.36 -11.52
N GLN A 245 0.44 18.10 -11.86
CA GLN A 245 1.38 17.26 -11.12
C GLN A 245 2.84 17.62 -11.45
N TYR A 246 3.67 17.73 -10.41
CA TYR A 246 5.11 17.92 -10.53
C TYR A 246 5.87 17.12 -9.48
N VAL A 247 7.12 16.78 -9.77
CA VAL A 247 8.02 16.08 -8.84
C VAL A 247 8.70 17.10 -7.93
N VAL A 248 8.70 16.83 -6.63
CA VAL A 248 9.43 17.62 -5.63
C VAL A 248 10.53 16.79 -4.99
N ARG A 249 11.63 17.45 -4.65
CA ARG A 249 12.69 16.93 -3.80
C ARG A 249 12.81 17.84 -2.59
N LEU A 250 12.44 17.32 -1.43
CA LEU A 250 12.47 18.02 -0.15
C LEU A 250 13.69 17.55 0.65
N ARG A 251 14.30 18.45 1.43
CA ARG A 251 15.35 18.09 2.39
C ARG A 251 14.74 17.92 3.77
N ILE A 252 15.16 16.87 4.48
CA ILE A 252 14.82 16.66 5.89
C ILE A 252 15.73 17.58 6.72
N ILE A 253 15.14 18.47 7.51
CA ILE A 253 15.86 19.35 8.44
C ILE A 253 15.64 18.78 9.84
N ARG A 254 16.74 18.49 10.54
CA ARG A 254 16.74 17.99 11.92
C ARG A 254 16.87 19.14 12.91
#